data_AF-A0A068VJ65-F1
#
_entry.id   AF-A0A068VJ65-F1
#
_cell.length_a   1.000
_cell.length_b   1.000
_cell.length_c   1.000
_cell.angle_alpha   90.00
_cell.angle_beta   90.00
_cell.angle_gamma   90.00
#
_symmetry.space_group_name_H-M   'P 1'
#
loop_
_entity.id
_entity.type
_entity.pdbx_description
1 polymer ?
#
loop_
_entity_poly.entity_id
_entity_poly.type
_entity_poly.pdbx_seq_one_letter_code
_entity_poly.pdbx_strand_id
1 'polypeptide(L)'
;MAAAKSAIGTGKTDISSLEPVKPADPHVIQIGKFVEQQHHHGKLLCVAVVGGFTWSGDGGNYYALIIENQDSDGATCLHKHKVLVLETPSEMKLIWHKK
;
A
#
# COMPACT_ATOMS: atom_id res chain seq x y z
N MET A 1 -7.57 29.86 -27.57
CA MET A 1 -8.05 28.93 -26.54
C MET A 1 -6.84 28.21 -25.96
N ALA A 2 -6.60 28.34 -24.65
CA ALA A 2 -5.46 27.74 -23.98
C ALA A 2 -5.72 26.23 -23.76
N ALA A 3 -4.78 25.39 -24.18
CA ALA A 3 -4.82 23.96 -23.93
C ALA A 3 -4.44 23.69 -22.46
N ALA A 4 -5.32 23.03 -21.72
CA ALA A 4 -5.03 22.56 -20.38
C ALA A 4 -3.94 21.48 -20.44
N LYS A 5 -2.82 21.73 -19.77
CA LYS A 5 -1.68 20.82 -19.66
C LYS A 5 -2.05 19.73 -18.65
N SER A 6 -2.48 18.57 -19.16
CA SER A 6 -2.81 17.40 -18.33
C SER A 6 -1.53 16.77 -17.78
N ALA A 7 -1.19 17.11 -16.55
CA ALA A 7 -0.20 16.38 -15.75
C ALA A 7 -0.88 15.13 -15.15
N ILE A 8 -1.08 14.11 -15.97
CA ILE A 8 -1.48 12.77 -15.51
C ILE A 8 -0.62 11.81 -16.31
N GLY A 9 0.32 11.14 -15.63
CA GLY A 9 1.21 10.16 -16.24
C GLY A 9 0.42 9.11 -17.01
N THR A 10 0.94 8.72 -18.16
CA THR A 10 0.39 7.70 -19.07
C THR A 10 0.42 6.32 -18.42
N GLY A 11 -0.40 6.08 -17.40
CA GLY A 11 -0.49 4.80 -16.70
C GLY A 11 -1.78 4.07 -17.05
N LYS A 12 -1.87 3.50 -18.26
CA LYS A 12 -2.82 2.40 -18.49
C LYS A 12 -2.18 1.14 -17.93
N THR A 13 -2.26 0.94 -16.62
CA THR A 13 -2.04 -0.38 -16.04
C THR A 13 -3.26 -1.20 -16.41
N ASP A 14 -3.16 -2.06 -17.42
CA ASP A 14 -4.24 -2.98 -17.77
C ASP A 14 -4.60 -3.80 -16.53
N ILE A 15 -5.89 -3.93 -16.18
CA ILE A 15 -6.33 -4.68 -15.00
C ILE A 15 -5.76 -6.11 -15.03
N SER A 16 -5.55 -6.66 -16.24
CA SER A 16 -4.93 -7.96 -16.51
C SER A 16 -3.48 -8.11 -16.03
N SER A 17 -2.79 -7.00 -15.74
CA SER A 17 -1.40 -6.99 -15.26
C SER A 17 -1.28 -6.93 -13.72
N LEU A 18 -2.42 -6.90 -13.01
CA LEU A 18 -2.44 -6.94 -11.56
C LEU A 18 -2.28 -8.38 -11.08
N GLU A 19 -1.26 -8.63 -10.28
CA GLU A 19 -1.06 -9.91 -9.61
C GLU A 19 -1.56 -9.84 -8.16
N PRO A 20 -2.24 -10.88 -7.65
CA PRO A 20 -2.62 -10.92 -6.25
C PRO A 20 -1.35 -11.02 -5.38
N VAL A 21 -1.28 -10.23 -4.32
CA VAL A 21 -0.19 -10.36 -3.35
C VAL A 21 -0.37 -11.64 -2.54
N LYS A 22 0.75 -12.20 -2.08
CA LYS A 22 0.77 -13.30 -1.11
C LYS A 22 0.89 -12.69 0.29
N PRO A 23 -0.17 -12.65 1.11
CA PRO A 23 -0.13 -11.86 2.34
C PRO A 23 0.82 -12.43 3.41
N ALA A 24 1.10 -13.73 3.34
CA ALA A 24 2.08 -14.41 4.20
C ALA A 24 3.53 -14.30 3.68
N ASP A 25 3.76 -13.63 2.54
CA ASP A 25 5.09 -13.40 2.02
C ASP A 25 5.88 -12.46 2.96
N PRO A 26 7.10 -12.82 3.38
CA PRO A 26 7.90 -11.99 4.29
C PRO A 26 8.10 -10.55 3.79
N HIS A 27 8.20 -10.35 2.48
CA HIS A 27 8.36 -9.03 1.87
C HIS A 27 7.09 -8.19 1.99
N VAL A 28 5.94 -8.79 1.71
CA VAL A 28 4.63 -8.14 1.86
C VAL A 28 4.36 -7.76 3.32
N ILE A 29 4.78 -8.61 4.26
CA ILE A 29 4.72 -8.31 5.70
C ILE A 29 5.61 -7.12 6.06
N GLN A 30 6.82 -7.03 5.49
CA GLN A 30 7.71 -5.89 5.72
C GLN A 30 7.11 -4.58 5.20
N ILE A 31 6.45 -4.61 4.03
CA ILE A 31 5.72 -3.45 3.49
C ILE A 31 4.60 -3.04 4.47
N GLY A 32 3.85 -4.00 5.03
CA GLY A 32 2.84 -3.73 6.05
C GLY A 32 3.41 -2.98 7.27
N LYS A 33 4.55 -3.44 7.80
CA LYS A 33 5.26 -2.79 8.93
C LYS A 33 5.78 -1.40 8.58
N PHE A 34 6.26 -1.20 7.36
CA PHE A 34 6.66 0.14 6.89
C PHE A 34 5.48 1.12 6.94
N VAL A 35 4.29 0.69 6.49
CA VAL A 35 3.11 1.56 6.50
C VAL A 35 2.63 1.87 7.93
N GLU A 36 2.74 0.91 8.84
CA GLU A 36 2.46 1.12 10.27
C GLU A 36 3.34 2.23 10.87
N GLN A 37 4.65 2.19 10.60
CA GLN A 37 5.62 3.18 11.08
C GLN A 37 5.32 4.59 10.55
N GLN A 38 4.85 4.71 9.30
CA GLN A 38 4.54 6.00 8.67
C GLN A 38 3.27 6.65 9.23
N HIS A 39 2.29 5.89 9.71
CA HIS A 39 0.98 6.42 10.08
C HIS A 39 0.70 6.51 11.56
N HIS A 40 1.18 5.55 12.33
CA HIS A 40 0.59 5.34 13.64
C HIS A 40 1.42 5.89 14.78
N HIS A 41 2.70 6.25 14.56
CA HIS A 41 3.60 6.66 15.65
C HIS A 41 3.46 5.76 16.91
N GLY A 42 3.12 4.48 16.73
CA GLY A 42 2.86 3.51 17.81
C GLY A 42 1.41 3.41 18.35
N LYS A 43 0.41 4.08 17.76
CA LYS A 43 -0.99 4.05 18.26
C LYS A 43 -1.84 2.88 17.74
N LEU A 44 -1.57 2.40 16.52
CA LEU A 44 -2.20 1.21 15.97
C LEU A 44 -1.11 0.22 15.62
N LEU A 45 -1.35 -1.05 15.96
CA LEU A 45 -0.46 -2.15 15.62
C LEU A 45 -0.93 -2.83 14.34
N CYS A 46 -0.03 -2.99 13.36
CA CYS A 46 -0.33 -3.78 12.16
C CYS A 46 -0.39 -5.25 12.55
N VAL A 47 -1.59 -5.82 12.49
CA VAL A 47 -1.83 -7.23 12.82
C VAL A 47 -1.42 -8.11 11.64
N ALA A 48 -1.90 -7.76 10.44
CA ALA A 48 -1.60 -8.53 9.23
C ALA A 48 -1.88 -7.74 7.95
N VAL A 49 -1.16 -8.06 6.88
CA VAL A 49 -1.66 -7.82 5.52
C VAL A 49 -2.67 -8.94 5.23
N VAL A 50 -3.88 -8.59 4.79
CA VAL A 50 -4.95 -9.58 4.52
C VAL A 50 -5.22 -9.80 3.04
N GLY A 51 -4.68 -8.94 2.18
CA GLY A 51 -4.85 -9.07 0.73
C GLY A 51 -4.36 -7.83 0.01
N GLY A 52 -4.45 -7.87 -1.32
CA GLY A 52 -4.01 -6.77 -2.16
C GLY A 52 -3.59 -7.21 -3.56
N PHE A 53 -3.10 -6.26 -4.32
CA PHE A 53 -2.56 -6.45 -5.66
C PHE A 53 -1.18 -5.80 -5.78
N THR A 54 -0.34 -6.38 -6.62
CA THR A 54 0.95 -5.81 -7.01
C THR A 54 1.09 -5.76 -8.52
N TRP A 55 1.87 -4.80 -8.99
CA TRP A 55 2.24 -4.65 -10.39
C TRP A 55 3.53 -3.86 -10.50
N SER A 56 4.29 -4.09 -11.56
CA SER A 56 5.43 -3.25 -11.92
C SER A 56 4.99 -2.09 -12.80
N GLY A 57 5.59 -0.93 -12.63
CA GLY A 57 5.39 0.23 -13.50
C GLY A 57 6.69 1.02 -13.70
N ASP A 58 6.59 2.11 -14.44
CA ASP A 58 7.73 3.00 -14.69
C ASP A 58 8.17 3.66 -13.37
N GLY A 59 9.19 3.10 -12.73
CA GLY A 59 9.77 3.59 -11.48
C GLY A 59 9.86 2.56 -10.35
N GLY A 60 9.20 1.40 -10.46
CA GLY A 60 9.30 0.35 -9.44
C GLY A 60 8.06 -0.55 -9.34
N ASN A 61 7.95 -1.25 -8.21
CA ASN A 61 6.84 -2.14 -7.90
C ASN A 61 5.82 -1.42 -7.03
N TYR A 62 4.56 -1.48 -7.43
CA TYR A 62 3.45 -0.94 -6.68
C TYR A 62 2.75 -2.06 -5.91
N TYR A 63 2.27 -1.72 -4.71
CA TYR A 63 1.52 -2.63 -3.85
C TYR A 63 0.29 -1.90 -3.32
N ALA A 64 -0.89 -2.31 -3.80
CA ALA A 64 -2.18 -1.90 -3.25
C ALA A 64 -2.62 -2.94 -2.21
N LEU A 65 -2.42 -2.66 -0.92
CA LEU A 65 -2.64 -3.61 0.16
C LEU A 65 -3.86 -3.25 1.01
N ILE A 66 -4.46 -4.28 1.60
CA ILE A 66 -5.43 -4.17 2.69
C ILE A 66 -4.72 -4.68 3.94
N ILE A 67 -4.55 -3.78 4.91
CA ILE A 67 -3.90 -4.05 6.18
C ILE A 67 -4.96 -4.07 7.27
N GLU A 68 -4.94 -5.08 8.12
CA GLU A 68 -5.70 -5.10 9.36
C GLU A 68 -4.86 -4.57 10.51
N ASN A 69 -5.37 -3.54 11.15
CA ASN A 69 -4.77 -2.91 12.31
C ASN A 69 -5.64 -3.14 13.56
N GLN A 70 -4.99 -3.19 14.71
CA GLN A 70 -5.62 -3.21 16.02
C GLN A 70 -5.24 -1.94 16.79
N ASP A 71 -6.19 -1.38 17.53
CA ASP A 71 -5.93 -0.26 18.42
C ASP A 71 -4.98 -0.67 19.57
N SER A 72 -4.10 0.24 20.00
CA SER A 72 -3.18 0.02 21.12
C SER A 72 -3.87 -0.39 22.43
N ASP A 73 -5.15 -0.06 22.57
CA ASP A 73 -5.96 -0.36 23.75
C ASP A 73 -6.55 -1.79 23.73
N GLY A 74 -6.17 -2.61 22.75
CA GLY A 74 -6.57 -4.02 22.66
C GLY A 74 -8.05 -4.24 22.32
N ALA A 75 -8.78 -3.18 21.97
CA ALA A 75 -10.17 -3.28 21.57
C ALA A 75 -10.32 -4.17 20.32
N THR A 76 -11.35 -5.01 20.32
CA THR A 76 -11.70 -6.05 19.34
C THR A 76 -12.04 -5.55 17.92
N CYS A 77 -11.78 -4.27 17.62
CA CYS A 77 -12.09 -3.65 16.34
C CYS A 77 -10.90 -3.80 15.38
N LEU A 78 -10.97 -4.81 14.51
CA LEU A 78 -10.06 -4.92 13.37
C LEU A 78 -10.41 -3.83 12.35
N HIS A 79 -9.53 -2.84 12.20
CA HIS A 79 -9.68 -1.78 11.21
C HIS A 79 -8.97 -2.16 9.91
N LYS A 80 -9.69 -2.14 8.79
CA LYS A 80 -9.15 -2.41 7.46
C LYS A 80 -8.68 -1.13 6.80
N HIS A 81 -7.36 -0.97 6.71
CA HIS A 81 -6.71 0.17 6.07
C HIS A 81 -6.28 -0.21 4.65
N LYS A 82 -6.74 0.55 3.65
CA LYS A 82 -6.32 0.39 2.25
C LYS A 82 -5.13 1.29 1.98
N VAL A 83 -4.06 0.76 1.42
CA VAL A 83 -2.80 1.49 1.25
C VAL A 83 -2.22 1.24 -0.13
N LEU A 84 -1.49 2.21 -0.66
CA LEU A 84 -0.73 2.11 -1.90
C LEU A 84 0.73 2.48 -1.60
N VAL A 85 1.62 1.51 -1.79
CA VAL A 85 3.06 1.67 -1.61
C VAL A 85 3.75 1.54 -2.95
N LEU A 86 4.72 2.40 -3.21
CA LEU A 86 5.69 2.25 -4.28
C LEU A 86 7.02 1.80 -3.67
N GLU A 87 7.54 0.70 -4.16
CA GLU A 87 8.87 0.20 -3.89
C GLU A 87 9.76 0.47 -5.11
N THR A 88 10.81 1.24 -4.90
CA THR A 88 11.87 1.47 -5.88
C THR A 88 13.15 0.76 -5.42
N PRO A 89 14.17 0.59 -6.28
CA PRO A 89 15.45 0.02 -5.86
C PRO A 89 16.15 0.78 -4.72
N SER A 90 15.79 2.04 -4.49
CA SER A 90 16.44 2.92 -3.50
C SER A 90 15.60 3.15 -2.24
N GLU A 91 14.28 3.08 -2.34
CA GLU A 91 13.38 3.39 -1.21
C GLU A 91 11.97 2.80 -1.37
N MET A 92 11.29 2.63 -0.23
CA MET A 92 9.84 2.44 -0.16
C MET A 92 9.15 3.76 0.16
N LYS A 93 8.06 4.04 -0.54
CA LYS A 93 7.27 5.26 -0.36
C LYS A 93 5.80 4.93 -0.28
N LEU A 94 5.16 5.42 0.77
CA LEU A 94 3.70 5.41 0.85
C LEU A 94 3.14 6.51 -0.07
N ILE A 95 2.36 6.11 -1.07
CA ILE A 95 1.79 7.01 -2.08
C ILE A 95 0.39 7.47 -1.67
N TRP A 96 -0.42 6.55 -1.15
CA TRP A 96 -1.80 6.83 -0.80
C TRP A 96 -2.28 5.88 0.29
N HIS A 97 -3.27 6.31 1.06
CA HIS A 97 -3.91 5.47 2.05
C HIS A 97 -5.32 5.94 2.39
N LYS A 98 -6.16 5.03 2.89
CA LYS A 98 -7.51 5.30 3.38
C LYS A 98 -7.88 4.31 4.50
N LYS A 99 -8.35 4.87 5.61
CA LYS A 99 -8.95 4.13 6.74
C LYS A 99 -10.41 3.84 6.48
#